data_AF-A0A2H3GF98-F1
#
_entry.id   AF-A0A2H3GF98-F1
#
_cell.length_a   1.000
_cell.length_b   1.000
_cell.length_c   1.000
_cell.angle_alpha   90.00
_cell.angle_beta   90.00
_cell.angle_gamma   90.00
#
_symmetry.space_group_name_H-M   'P 1'
#
loop_
_entity.id
_entity.type
_entity.pdbx_description
1 polymer ?
#
loop_
_entity_poly.entity_id
_entity_poly.type
_entity_poly.pdbx_seq_one_letter_code
_entity_poly.pdbx_strand_id
1 'polypeptide(L)'
;MNSHLIYVARHGHANSNIGLSNHGTDIFTLNDKTFPEFLHAGKVVKNGDFLPDNLTRHGKEELRRYVDAHPEFLDSLDLILCSPLTRSILTARGLVQTNKARIVCLFGLAENTKWIQDIPPITFVKGDKRYASTISLAGGSAEGTLLGEEVVDLTVETSDDQWESWNDLQKRLSTIKTYKPLDEIEEQDRKLRIQIRDLVQTIAKLKGRSIKVLTITHGGKINTLTGHYRTQLESSNGDWELKSSSCFANLGTAVYRFSSATDEEAELVEVHESEEYAQLLGSDYQRPRGFPYIDSSGKGVDERQLYEMFLKETHEEVIAKESTPIYLTLVRWDGTA
;
A
#
# COMPACT_ATOMS: atom_id res chain seq x y z
N MET A 1 6.07 19.69 24.54
CA MET A 1 6.11 18.47 23.70
C MET A 1 5.72 18.87 22.29
N ASN A 2 6.60 18.71 21.30
CA ASN A 2 6.27 18.97 19.91
C ASN A 2 5.48 17.76 19.38
N SER A 3 4.15 17.79 19.49
CA SER A 3 3.29 16.70 19.03
C SER A 3 3.06 16.82 17.51
N HIS A 4 4.04 16.38 16.72
CA HIS A 4 3.85 16.19 15.29
C HIS A 4 2.77 15.12 15.06
N LEU A 5 1.80 15.42 14.18
CA LEU A 5 0.74 14.48 13.85
C LEU A 5 1.15 13.68 12.61
N ILE A 6 1.06 12.37 12.76
CA ILE A 6 1.35 11.38 11.71
C ILE A 6 0.01 10.73 11.35
N TYR A 7 -0.56 11.15 10.24
CA TYR A 7 -1.71 10.49 9.64
C TYR A 7 -1.19 9.28 8.86
N VAL A 8 -1.79 8.10 9.05
CA VAL A 8 -1.43 6.89 8.32
C VAL A 8 -2.67 6.43 7.58
N ALA A 9 -2.57 6.36 6.25
CA ALA A 9 -3.69 5.97 5.40
C ALA A 9 -3.30 4.83 4.45
N ARG A 10 -4.27 3.98 4.14
CA ARG A 10 -4.16 3.01 3.06
C ARG A 10 -4.33 3.72 1.71
N HIS A 11 -3.60 3.28 0.70
CA HIS A 11 -3.80 3.73 -0.68
C HIS A 11 -5.27 3.58 -1.15
N GLY A 12 -5.65 4.32 -2.20
CA GLY A 12 -6.95 4.20 -2.86
C GLY A 12 -7.17 2.84 -3.52
N HIS A 13 -8.41 2.51 -3.88
CA HIS A 13 -8.75 1.21 -4.46
C HIS A 13 -7.92 0.89 -5.71
N ALA A 14 -7.23 -0.23 -5.69
CA ALA A 14 -6.25 -0.64 -6.69
C ALA A 14 -6.61 -1.98 -7.35
N ASN A 15 -5.89 -2.38 -8.40
CA ASN A 15 -6.11 -3.68 -9.05
C ASN A 15 -5.89 -4.82 -8.04
N SER A 16 -4.90 -4.66 -7.17
CA SER A 16 -4.61 -5.51 -6.01
C SER A 16 -5.75 -5.60 -4.97
N ASN A 17 -6.85 -4.87 -5.14
CA ASN A 17 -8.03 -4.97 -4.27
C ASN A 17 -9.20 -5.68 -4.94
N ILE A 18 -9.06 -6.05 -6.21
CA ILE A 18 -10.06 -6.80 -6.94
C ILE A 18 -10.03 -8.24 -6.43
N GLY A 19 -11.12 -8.62 -5.75
CA GLY A 19 -11.22 -9.89 -5.03
C GLY A 19 -11.13 -11.13 -5.92
N LEU A 20 -10.96 -12.28 -5.26
CA LEU A 20 -10.90 -13.62 -5.85
C LEU A 20 -12.28 -14.06 -6.38
N SER A 21 -12.74 -13.43 -7.45
CA SER A 21 -13.97 -13.85 -8.12
C SER A 21 -13.81 -15.27 -8.67
N ASN A 22 -14.85 -16.10 -8.64
CA ASN A 22 -14.85 -17.37 -9.38
C ASN A 22 -15.07 -17.18 -10.89
N HIS A 23 -15.40 -15.96 -11.31
CA HIS A 23 -15.66 -15.57 -12.69
C HIS A 23 -14.55 -14.64 -13.17
N GLY A 24 -13.90 -14.99 -14.28
CA GLY A 24 -12.84 -14.20 -14.86
C GLY A 24 -11.75 -15.07 -15.49
N THR A 25 -10.84 -14.42 -16.20
CA THR A 25 -9.66 -15.06 -16.76
C THR A 25 -8.59 -15.17 -15.68
N ASP A 26 -8.12 -16.37 -15.42
CA ASP A 26 -6.91 -16.60 -14.63
C ASP A 26 -5.70 -16.22 -15.50
N ILE A 27 -4.96 -15.19 -15.08
CA ILE A 27 -3.82 -14.67 -15.83
C ILE A 27 -2.69 -15.70 -15.97
N PHE A 28 -2.63 -16.70 -15.07
CA PHE A 28 -1.64 -17.76 -15.12
C PHE A 28 -1.86 -18.76 -16.24
N THR A 29 -3.02 -18.71 -16.92
CA THR A 29 -3.29 -19.47 -18.15
C THR A 29 -2.69 -18.81 -19.40
N LEU A 30 -2.21 -17.56 -19.28
CA LEU A 30 -1.62 -16.81 -20.37
C LEU A 30 -0.13 -17.17 -20.54
N ASN A 31 0.45 -16.73 -21.65
CA ASN A 31 1.89 -16.74 -21.90
C ASN A 31 2.33 -15.39 -22.47
N ASP A 32 3.62 -15.24 -22.69
CA ASP A 32 4.25 -14.04 -23.26
C ASP A 32 3.60 -13.56 -24.57
N LYS A 33 3.11 -14.47 -25.42
CA LYS A 33 2.49 -14.14 -26.70
C LYS A 33 1.03 -13.71 -26.58
N THR A 34 0.29 -14.30 -25.65
CA THR A 34 -1.15 -14.03 -25.49
C THR A 34 -1.44 -12.89 -24.51
N PHE A 35 -0.46 -12.48 -23.70
CA PHE A 35 -0.63 -11.41 -22.73
C PHE A 35 -0.95 -10.04 -23.36
N PRO A 36 -0.28 -9.57 -24.43
CA PRO A 36 -0.61 -8.29 -25.04
C PRO A 36 -2.04 -8.26 -25.60
N GLU A 37 -2.47 -9.34 -26.29
CA GLU A 37 -3.85 -9.45 -26.79
C GLU A 37 -4.87 -9.46 -25.64
N PHE A 38 -4.52 -10.11 -24.53
CA PHE A 38 -5.35 -10.14 -23.34
C PHE A 38 -5.63 -8.73 -22.81
N LEU A 39 -4.63 -7.85 -22.76
CA LEU A 39 -4.75 -6.46 -22.27
C LEU A 39 -5.85 -5.64 -22.96
N HIS A 40 -6.14 -5.95 -24.23
CA HIS A 40 -7.12 -5.21 -25.02
C HIS A 40 -8.43 -5.97 -25.22
N ALA A 41 -8.58 -7.15 -24.61
CA ALA A 41 -9.73 -8.03 -24.85
C ALA A 41 -10.99 -7.64 -24.05
N GLY A 42 -10.92 -6.66 -23.15
CA GLY A 42 -12.06 -6.25 -22.30
C GLY A 42 -12.54 -7.35 -21.35
N LYS A 43 -11.66 -8.31 -21.02
CA LYS A 43 -11.97 -9.47 -20.18
C LYS A 43 -12.03 -9.07 -18.70
N VAL A 44 -12.78 -9.84 -17.91
CA VAL A 44 -12.76 -9.75 -16.45
C VAL A 44 -11.59 -10.57 -15.93
N VAL A 45 -10.76 -9.99 -15.07
CA VAL A 45 -9.63 -10.65 -14.40
C VAL A 45 -10.12 -11.33 -13.13
N LYS A 46 -9.62 -12.55 -12.85
CA LYS A 46 -9.98 -13.32 -11.66
C LYS A 46 -9.34 -12.80 -10.37
N ASN A 47 -8.05 -12.44 -10.45
CA ASN A 47 -7.27 -11.92 -9.33
C ASN A 47 -6.31 -10.83 -9.85
N GLY A 48 -6.28 -9.67 -9.19
CA GLY A 48 -5.34 -8.59 -9.47
C GLY A 48 -3.93 -8.80 -8.91
N ASP A 49 -3.70 -9.80 -8.05
CA ASP A 49 -2.52 -9.89 -7.18
C ASP A 49 -1.16 -9.89 -7.90
N PHE A 50 -1.19 -10.33 -9.15
CA PHE A 50 0.00 -10.56 -9.96
C PHE A 50 0.12 -9.60 -11.14
N LEU A 51 -0.86 -8.70 -11.30
CA LEU A 51 -0.85 -7.72 -12.37
C LEU A 51 -0.02 -6.49 -12.00
N PRO A 52 0.64 -5.86 -12.98
CA PRO A 52 1.16 -4.50 -12.84
C PRO A 52 0.08 -3.55 -12.31
N ASP A 53 0.30 -3.08 -11.08
CA ASP A 53 -0.76 -2.48 -10.29
C ASP A 53 -1.00 -1.00 -10.63
N ASN A 54 -2.25 -0.58 -10.44
CA ASN A 54 -2.73 0.77 -10.67
C ASN A 54 -3.92 1.04 -9.75
N LEU A 55 -4.30 2.31 -9.60
CA LEU A 55 -5.63 2.62 -9.08
C LEU A 55 -6.69 2.19 -10.11
N THR A 56 -7.74 1.53 -9.66
CA THR A 56 -8.89 1.24 -10.53
C THR A 56 -9.57 2.55 -10.93
N ARG A 57 -10.39 2.54 -11.98
CA ARG A 57 -11.22 3.70 -12.33
C ARG A 57 -12.07 4.14 -11.14
N HIS A 58 -12.69 3.18 -10.44
CA HIS A 58 -13.41 3.43 -9.19
C HIS A 58 -12.51 4.07 -8.12
N GLY A 59 -11.32 3.54 -7.87
CA GLY A 59 -10.40 4.11 -6.87
C GLY A 59 -9.95 5.54 -7.21
N LYS A 60 -9.83 5.88 -8.49
CA LYS A 60 -9.58 7.26 -8.94
C LYS A 60 -10.78 8.18 -8.67
N GLU A 61 -12.01 7.67 -8.76
CA GLU A 61 -13.23 8.41 -8.42
C GLU A 61 -13.35 8.60 -6.89
N GLU A 62 -13.08 7.56 -6.10
CA GLU A 62 -13.03 7.65 -4.64
C GLU A 62 -11.97 8.65 -4.17
N LEU A 63 -10.81 8.66 -4.81
CA LEU A 63 -9.74 9.62 -4.53
C LEU A 63 -10.19 11.07 -4.81
N ARG A 64 -10.91 11.31 -5.91
CA ARG A 64 -11.49 12.64 -6.19
C ARG A 64 -12.51 13.04 -5.13
N ARG A 65 -13.42 12.13 -4.76
CA ARG A 65 -14.38 12.36 -3.65
C ARG A 65 -13.63 12.74 -2.37
N TYR A 66 -12.57 12.03 -2.02
CA TYR A 66 -11.78 12.32 -0.82
C TYR A 66 -11.18 13.74 -0.87
N VAL A 67 -10.61 14.14 -2.01
CA VAL A 67 -10.06 15.50 -2.19
C VAL A 67 -11.15 16.56 -2.01
N ASP A 68 -12.31 16.34 -2.61
CA ASP A 68 -13.44 17.28 -2.51
C ASP A 68 -14.04 17.34 -1.10
N ALA A 69 -14.01 16.23 -0.36
CA ALA A 69 -14.59 16.12 0.98
C ALA A 69 -13.66 16.66 2.09
N HIS A 70 -12.34 16.66 1.88
CA HIS A 70 -11.35 16.98 2.92
C HIS A 70 -10.36 18.11 2.54
N PRO A 71 -10.79 19.22 1.93
CA PRO A 71 -9.86 20.27 1.48
C PRO A 71 -9.06 20.87 2.65
N GLU A 72 -9.70 21.15 3.79
CA GLU A 72 -9.03 21.72 4.97
C GLU A 72 -7.94 20.81 5.55
N PHE A 73 -8.19 19.50 5.55
CA PHE A 73 -7.21 18.51 5.96
C PHE A 73 -5.99 18.55 5.03
N LEU A 74 -6.24 18.43 3.73
CA LEU A 74 -5.21 18.35 2.71
C LEU A 74 -4.37 19.63 2.65
N ASP A 75 -4.98 20.80 2.78
CA ASP A 75 -4.27 22.08 2.80
C ASP A 75 -3.40 22.26 4.05
N SER A 76 -3.72 21.52 5.12
CA SER A 76 -2.94 21.57 6.37
C SER A 76 -1.70 20.67 6.37
N LEU A 77 -1.52 19.81 5.36
CA LEU A 77 -0.40 18.88 5.26
C LEU A 77 0.91 19.59 4.89
N ASP A 78 1.99 19.23 5.59
CA ASP A 78 3.34 19.72 5.30
C ASP A 78 4.16 18.74 4.45
N LEU A 79 3.88 17.45 4.61
CA LEU A 79 4.65 16.35 4.06
C LEU A 79 3.71 15.17 3.79
N ILE A 80 3.88 14.55 2.62
CA ILE A 80 3.30 13.25 2.32
C ILE A 80 4.42 12.25 2.13
N LEU A 81 4.37 11.17 2.88
CA LEU A 81 5.22 10.01 2.71
C LEU A 81 4.45 8.95 1.93
N CYS A 82 5.07 8.33 0.95
CA CYS A 82 4.44 7.26 0.19
C CYS A 82 5.39 6.07 0.03
N SER A 83 4.81 4.90 -0.20
CA SER A 83 5.53 3.72 -0.64
C SER A 83 5.94 3.84 -2.12
N PRO A 84 6.90 3.02 -2.60
CA PRO A 84 7.32 3.02 -3.99
C PRO A 84 6.32 2.33 -4.94
N LEU A 85 5.24 1.75 -4.41
CA LEU A 85 4.25 1.03 -5.20
C LEU A 85 3.31 2.01 -5.90
N THR A 86 3.00 1.74 -7.18
CA THR A 86 2.26 2.64 -8.06
C THR A 86 1.01 3.20 -7.41
N ARG A 87 0.16 2.34 -6.84
CA ARG A 87 -1.09 2.72 -6.17
C ARG A 87 -0.92 3.74 -5.03
N SER A 88 0.18 3.67 -4.28
CA SER A 88 0.47 4.59 -3.18
C SER A 88 0.98 5.93 -3.70
N ILE A 89 1.86 5.93 -4.70
CA ILE A 89 2.35 7.16 -5.36
C ILE A 89 1.18 7.90 -6.03
N LEU A 90 0.33 7.19 -6.78
CA LEU A 90 -0.82 7.80 -7.46
C LEU A 90 -1.85 8.35 -6.46
N THR A 91 -2.05 7.66 -5.34
CA THR A 91 -2.87 8.18 -4.25
C THR A 91 -2.27 9.48 -3.71
N ALA A 92 -0.98 9.48 -3.32
CA ALA A 92 -0.31 10.66 -2.80
C ALA A 92 -0.35 11.84 -3.78
N ARG A 93 -0.08 11.60 -5.07
CA ARG A 93 -0.13 12.61 -6.12
C ARG A 93 -1.54 13.15 -6.39
N GLY A 94 -2.57 12.29 -6.28
CA GLY A 94 -3.95 12.73 -6.39
C GLY A 94 -4.39 13.62 -5.22
N LEU A 95 -3.89 13.36 -4.01
CA LEU A 95 -4.20 14.17 -2.83
C LEU A 95 -3.55 15.56 -2.84
N VAL A 96 -2.41 15.74 -3.50
CA VAL A 96 -1.72 17.06 -3.58
C VAL A 96 -2.15 17.90 -4.78
N GLN A 97 -3.24 17.56 -5.47
CA GLN A 97 -3.72 18.40 -6.58
C GLN A 97 -4.08 19.83 -6.11
N THR A 98 -4.46 19.98 -4.84
CA THR A 98 -4.88 21.26 -4.24
C THR A 98 -3.85 21.88 -3.30
N ASN A 99 -2.90 21.10 -2.77
CA ASN A 99 -1.91 21.57 -1.80
C ASN A 99 -0.46 21.56 -2.36
N LYS A 100 0.47 22.16 -1.62
CA LYS A 100 1.92 22.17 -1.96
C LYS A 100 2.74 21.26 -1.06
N ALA A 101 2.11 20.26 -0.45
CA ALA A 101 2.82 19.32 0.41
C ALA A 101 3.88 18.59 -0.41
N ARG A 102 5.08 18.47 0.17
CA ARG A 102 6.18 17.74 -0.43
C ARG A 102 5.83 16.24 -0.43
N ILE A 103 5.98 15.54 -1.55
CA ILE A 103 5.84 14.07 -1.58
C ILE A 103 7.22 13.44 -1.56
N VAL A 104 7.49 12.62 -0.55
CA VAL A 104 8.71 11.82 -0.40
C VAL A 104 8.35 10.34 -0.46
N CYS A 105 9.05 9.59 -1.31
CA CYS A 105 8.90 8.14 -1.39
C CYS A 105 9.97 7.45 -0.54
N LEU A 106 9.51 6.63 0.40
CA LEU A 106 10.35 5.79 1.24
C LEU A 106 10.12 4.32 0.87
N PHE A 107 11.14 3.65 0.33
CA PHE A 107 11.01 2.27 -0.14
C PHE A 107 10.63 1.27 0.97
N GLY A 108 10.95 1.57 2.23
CA GLY A 108 10.53 0.75 3.37
C GLY A 108 9.01 0.71 3.61
N LEU A 109 8.25 1.67 3.05
CA LEU A 109 6.79 1.71 3.17
C LEU A 109 6.06 0.77 2.18
N ALA A 110 6.78 -0.03 1.38
CA ALA A 110 6.17 -1.03 0.50
C ALA A 110 5.39 -2.09 1.30
N GLU A 111 4.43 -2.75 0.64
CA GLU A 111 3.70 -3.86 1.26
C GLU A 111 4.66 -5.04 1.59
N ASN A 112 4.30 -5.82 2.60
CA ASN A 112 5.16 -6.87 3.14
C ASN A 112 5.15 -8.18 2.33
N THR A 113 4.06 -8.43 1.61
CA THR A 113 3.86 -9.60 0.74
C THR A 113 4.85 -9.61 -0.43
N LYS A 114 4.90 -10.74 -1.14
CA LYS A 114 5.80 -10.98 -2.28
C LYS A 114 5.08 -11.13 -3.61
N TRP A 115 3.79 -10.81 -3.64
CA TRP A 115 3.06 -10.74 -4.90
C TRP A 115 3.69 -9.73 -5.84
N ILE A 116 3.53 -9.93 -7.16
CA ILE A 116 4.24 -9.12 -8.18
C ILE A 116 3.81 -7.65 -8.12
N GLN A 117 2.57 -7.37 -7.71
CA GLN A 117 2.11 -6.00 -7.46
C GLN A 117 2.77 -5.29 -6.28
N ASP A 118 3.41 -6.05 -5.39
CA ASP A 118 4.04 -5.55 -4.16
C ASP A 118 5.53 -5.29 -4.32
N ILE A 119 6.05 -5.47 -5.54
CA ILE A 119 7.35 -4.95 -5.94
C ILE A 119 7.17 -3.63 -6.70
N PRO A 120 8.08 -2.65 -6.52
CA PRO A 120 8.06 -1.40 -7.30
C PRO A 120 8.01 -1.67 -8.81
N PRO A 121 7.29 -0.85 -9.60
CA PRO A 121 7.23 -1.04 -11.05
C PRO A 121 8.59 -0.81 -11.70
N ILE A 122 8.80 -1.36 -12.90
CA ILE A 122 9.92 -0.95 -13.74
C ILE A 122 9.63 0.46 -14.24
N THR A 123 10.61 1.35 -14.07
CA THR A 123 10.42 2.77 -14.41
C THR A 123 11.34 3.21 -15.53
N PHE A 124 10.87 4.17 -16.33
CA PHE A 124 11.66 4.86 -17.33
C PHE A 124 11.59 6.37 -17.12
N VAL A 125 12.63 7.08 -17.56
CA VAL A 125 12.74 8.54 -17.42
C VAL A 125 12.50 9.21 -18.77
N LYS A 126 11.63 10.22 -18.79
CA LYS A 126 11.40 11.07 -19.96
C LYS A 126 11.40 12.54 -19.52
N GLY A 127 12.46 13.26 -19.88
CA GLY A 127 12.71 14.60 -19.36
C GLY A 127 13.10 14.55 -17.87
N ASP A 128 12.47 15.37 -17.04
CA ASP A 128 12.62 15.42 -15.58
C ASP A 128 11.63 14.51 -14.84
N LYS A 129 10.87 13.69 -15.58
CA LYS A 129 9.79 12.87 -15.04
C LYS A 129 10.08 11.39 -15.16
N ARG A 130 9.58 10.65 -14.15
CA ARG A 130 9.65 9.20 -14.06
C ARG A 130 8.26 8.61 -14.33
N TYR A 131 8.22 7.59 -15.16
CA TYR A 131 6.99 6.93 -15.60
C TYR A 131 7.09 5.43 -15.40
N ALA A 132 5.93 4.79 -15.29
CA ALA A 132 5.79 3.35 -15.43
C ALA A 132 4.53 3.04 -16.24
N SER A 133 4.58 1.96 -16.98
CA SER A 133 3.38 1.34 -17.53
C SER A 133 2.66 0.59 -16.42
N THR A 134 1.33 0.52 -16.51
CA THR A 134 0.44 -0.17 -15.55
C THR A 134 -0.78 -0.74 -16.28
N ILE A 135 -1.57 -1.57 -15.61
CA ILE A 135 -2.84 -2.06 -16.15
C ILE A 135 -4.00 -1.31 -15.49
N SER A 136 -5.00 -0.90 -16.26
CA SER A 136 -6.16 -0.18 -15.76
C SER A 136 -7.38 -1.10 -15.69
N LEU A 137 -8.03 -1.17 -14.53
CA LEU A 137 -9.25 -1.97 -14.29
C LEU A 137 -10.40 -1.08 -13.82
N ALA A 138 -11.65 -1.49 -14.08
CA ALA A 138 -12.81 -0.65 -13.79
C ALA A 138 -13.13 -0.45 -12.29
N GLY A 139 -12.98 -1.47 -11.46
CA GLY A 139 -13.44 -1.45 -10.05
C GLY A 139 -14.97 -1.21 -9.91
N GLY A 140 -15.48 -1.21 -8.67
CA GLY A 140 -16.88 -0.91 -8.37
C GLY A 140 -17.87 -1.90 -9.02
N SER A 141 -18.93 -1.42 -9.67
CA SER A 141 -19.97 -2.28 -10.26
C SER A 141 -19.50 -3.13 -11.45
N ALA A 142 -18.37 -2.77 -12.08
CA ALA A 142 -17.75 -3.52 -13.18
C ALA A 142 -16.38 -4.08 -12.78
N GLU A 143 -16.21 -4.39 -11.49
CA GLU A 143 -14.97 -4.88 -10.90
C GLU A 143 -14.29 -5.99 -11.73
N GLY A 144 -12.95 -5.91 -11.82
CA GLY A 144 -12.12 -6.83 -12.59
C GLY A 144 -12.13 -6.62 -14.10
N THR A 145 -13.01 -5.77 -14.66
CA THR A 145 -13.03 -5.51 -16.11
C THR A 145 -11.77 -4.76 -16.56
N LEU A 146 -11.07 -5.34 -17.51
CA LEU A 146 -9.85 -4.80 -18.10
C LEU A 146 -10.15 -3.62 -19.04
N LEU A 147 -9.49 -2.48 -18.76
CA LEU A 147 -9.63 -1.25 -19.53
C LEU A 147 -8.43 -0.99 -20.46
N GLY A 148 -7.33 -1.71 -20.26
CA GLY A 148 -6.12 -1.62 -21.08
C GLY A 148 -4.89 -1.20 -20.28
N GLU A 149 -3.82 -0.91 -21.01
CA GLU A 149 -2.58 -0.35 -20.46
C GLU A 149 -2.70 1.15 -20.21
N GLU A 150 -2.04 1.63 -19.17
CA GLU A 150 -1.95 3.04 -18.81
C GLU A 150 -0.53 3.38 -18.36
N VAL A 151 0.06 4.42 -18.97
CA VAL A 151 1.34 4.99 -18.53
C VAL A 151 1.06 6.08 -17.50
N VAL A 152 1.69 5.99 -16.33
CA VAL A 152 1.46 6.89 -15.20
C VAL A 152 2.73 7.61 -14.75
N ASP A 153 2.56 8.85 -14.27
CA ASP A 153 3.64 9.67 -13.72
C ASP A 153 3.89 9.31 -12.25
N LEU A 154 5.09 8.80 -11.97
CA LEU A 154 5.57 8.39 -10.65
C LEU A 154 6.62 9.34 -10.08
N THR A 155 6.70 10.56 -10.59
CA THR A 155 7.70 11.54 -10.15
C THR A 155 7.43 11.98 -8.72
N VAL A 156 8.34 11.64 -7.80
CA VAL A 156 8.30 11.96 -6.37
C VAL A 156 9.72 12.13 -5.86
N GLU A 157 9.91 12.82 -4.73
CA GLU A 157 11.25 12.94 -4.15
C GLU A 157 11.69 11.61 -3.55
N THR A 158 12.81 11.09 -4.05
CA THR A 158 13.48 9.90 -3.51
C THR A 158 14.90 9.83 -4.08
N SER A 159 15.74 8.94 -3.55
CA SER A 159 17.11 8.74 -4.06
C SER A 159 17.09 7.93 -5.36
N ASP A 160 17.80 8.40 -6.40
CA ASP A 160 17.82 7.74 -7.71
C ASP A 160 18.32 6.28 -7.66
N ASP A 161 19.34 5.99 -6.82
CA ASP A 161 19.88 4.64 -6.61
C ASP A 161 18.79 3.62 -6.23
N GLN A 162 17.76 4.05 -5.49
CA GLN A 162 16.68 3.16 -5.10
C GLN A 162 15.83 2.75 -6.31
N TRP A 163 15.44 3.67 -7.19
CA TRP A 163 14.69 3.33 -8.40
C TRP A 163 15.48 2.45 -9.34
N GLU A 164 16.73 2.82 -9.63
CA GLU A 164 17.59 2.08 -10.56
C GLU A 164 17.77 0.63 -10.13
N SER A 165 17.92 0.41 -8.82
CA SER A 165 18.06 -0.93 -8.28
C SER A 165 16.87 -1.83 -8.58
N TRP A 166 15.64 -1.30 -8.66
CA TRP A 166 14.43 -2.08 -8.94
C TRP A 166 14.16 -2.30 -10.42
N ASN A 167 14.85 -1.59 -11.31
CA ASN A 167 14.86 -1.92 -12.74
C ASN A 167 15.69 -3.18 -13.02
N ASP A 168 16.57 -3.61 -12.10
CA ASP A 168 17.34 -4.85 -12.24
C ASP A 168 16.48 -6.09 -12.01
N LEU A 169 16.43 -6.96 -13.02
CA LEU A 169 15.65 -8.18 -12.98
C LEU A 169 16.13 -9.17 -11.90
N GLN A 170 17.44 -9.30 -11.68
CA GLN A 170 17.96 -10.28 -10.72
C GLN A 170 17.55 -9.89 -9.29
N LYS A 171 17.58 -8.60 -8.97
CA LYS A 171 17.07 -8.06 -7.71
C LYS A 171 15.57 -8.33 -7.55
N ARG A 172 14.77 -8.09 -8.59
CA ARG A 172 13.31 -8.36 -8.55
C ARG A 172 13.05 -9.83 -8.26
N LEU A 173 13.68 -10.73 -9.01
CA LEU A 173 13.53 -12.18 -8.85
C LEU A 173 14.01 -12.67 -7.49
N SER A 174 15.17 -12.19 -7.01
CA SER A 174 15.69 -12.59 -5.69
C SER A 174 14.76 -12.13 -4.57
N THR A 175 14.24 -10.89 -4.65
CA THR A 175 13.34 -10.35 -3.64
C THR A 175 12.04 -11.14 -3.53
N ILE A 176 11.48 -11.57 -4.66
CA ILE A 176 10.26 -12.39 -4.67
C ILE A 176 10.54 -13.79 -4.07
N LYS A 177 11.72 -14.35 -4.35
CA LYS A 177 12.11 -15.69 -3.91
C LYS A 177 12.49 -15.79 -2.44
N THR A 178 12.83 -14.68 -1.79
CA THR A 178 13.28 -14.69 -0.40
C THR A 178 12.11 -14.43 0.55
N TYR A 179 11.74 -15.46 1.31
CA TYR A 179 10.88 -15.30 2.47
C TYR A 179 11.56 -14.42 3.52
N LYS A 180 10.81 -13.49 4.10
CA LYS A 180 11.28 -12.63 5.19
C LYS A 180 10.41 -12.89 6.43
N PRO A 181 10.98 -13.42 7.53
CA PRO A 181 10.24 -13.62 8.77
C PRO A 181 9.69 -12.30 9.35
N LEU A 182 8.58 -12.40 10.10
CA LEU A 182 7.90 -11.23 10.65
C LEU A 182 8.81 -10.40 11.57
N ASP A 183 9.62 -11.04 12.41
CA ASP A 183 10.57 -10.35 13.30
C ASP A 183 11.59 -9.51 12.53
N GLU A 184 12.02 -9.96 11.34
CA GLU A 184 12.93 -9.20 10.49
C GLU A 184 12.23 -7.99 9.85
N ILE A 185 10.95 -8.14 9.50
CA ILE A 185 10.11 -7.04 9.00
C ILE A 185 9.91 -6.00 10.11
N GLU A 186 9.60 -6.42 11.32
CA GLU A 186 9.40 -5.53 12.48
C GLU A 186 10.68 -4.73 12.80
N GLU A 187 11.86 -5.35 12.71
CA GLU A 187 13.15 -4.65 12.88
C GLU A 187 13.43 -3.65 11.74
N GLN A 188 13.04 -3.98 10.51
CA GLN A 188 13.13 -3.03 9.39
C GLN A 188 12.18 -1.85 9.57
N ASP A 189 10.98 -2.10 10.07
CA ASP A 189 9.99 -1.07 10.34
C ASP A 189 10.37 -0.21 11.54
N ARG A 190 11.08 -0.75 12.54
CA ARG A 190 11.71 0.06 13.60
C ARG A 190 12.69 1.07 13.02
N LYS A 191 13.59 0.65 12.13
CA LYS A 191 14.53 1.55 11.45
C LYS A 191 13.81 2.58 10.59
N LEU A 192 12.73 2.17 9.91
CA LEU A 192 11.90 3.07 9.12
C LEU A 192 11.19 4.12 9.99
N ARG A 193 10.64 3.74 11.14
CA ARG A 193 10.02 4.69 12.08
C ARG A 193 11.02 5.73 12.54
N ILE A 194 12.25 5.34 12.87
CA ILE A 194 13.34 6.27 13.21
C ILE A 194 13.61 7.23 12.05
N GLN A 195 13.77 6.70 10.83
CA GLN A 195 13.99 7.53 9.64
C GLN A 195 12.85 8.55 9.42
N ILE A 196 11.60 8.12 9.58
CA ILE A 196 10.42 8.99 9.46
C ILE A 196 10.45 10.06 10.54
N ARG A 197 10.69 9.70 11.80
CA ARG A 197 10.76 10.64 12.92
C ARG A 197 11.83 11.70 12.68
N ASP A 198 13.02 11.29 12.30
CA ASP A 198 14.16 12.19 12.11
C ASP A 198 13.91 13.16 10.93
N LEU A 199 13.26 12.68 9.86
CA LEU A 199 12.80 13.51 8.75
C LEU A 199 11.75 14.54 9.21
N VAL A 200 10.74 14.09 9.96
CA VAL A 200 9.68 14.95 10.52
C VAL A 200 10.27 16.04 11.40
N GLN A 201 11.20 15.69 12.30
CA GLN A 201 11.86 16.63 13.20
C GLN A 201 12.72 17.64 12.44
N THR A 202 13.43 17.19 11.41
CA THR A 202 14.25 18.06 10.56
C THR A 202 13.38 19.11 9.88
N ILE A 203 12.26 18.70 9.27
CA ILE A 203 11.33 19.62 8.59
C ILE A 203 10.66 20.55 9.60
N ALA A 204 10.23 20.03 10.75
CA ALA A 204 9.62 20.85 11.80
C ALA A 204 10.58 21.92 12.33
N LYS A 205 11.86 21.57 12.53
CA LYS A 205 12.91 22.51 12.94
C LYS A 205 13.12 23.60 11.88
N LEU A 206 13.15 23.25 10.60
CA LEU A 206 13.27 24.21 9.50
C LEU A 206 12.06 25.17 9.42
N LYS A 207 10.86 24.67 9.72
CA LYS A 207 9.62 25.48 9.71
C LYS A 207 9.38 26.25 11.01
N GLY A 208 10.09 25.93 12.09
CA GLY A 208 9.88 26.55 13.41
C GLY A 208 8.53 26.23 14.06
N ARG A 209 7.82 25.19 13.59
CA ARG A 209 6.51 24.77 14.13
C ARG A 209 6.28 23.26 14.00
N SER A 210 5.28 22.75 14.71
CA SER A 210 4.77 21.39 14.47
C SER A 210 4.28 21.23 13.03
N ILE A 211 4.46 20.03 12.48
CA ILE A 211 4.05 19.69 11.14
C ILE A 211 3.01 18.56 11.16
N LYS A 212 2.22 18.49 10.08
CA LYS A 212 1.28 17.41 9.81
C LYS A 212 1.80 16.57 8.64
N VAL A 213 1.93 15.27 8.86
CA VAL A 213 2.49 14.33 7.89
C VAL A 213 1.46 13.28 7.55
N LEU A 214 1.23 13.02 6.26
CA LEU A 214 0.39 11.93 5.80
C LEU A 214 1.25 10.81 5.19
N THR A 215 1.17 9.62 5.76
CA THR A 215 1.87 8.43 5.28
C THR A 215 0.87 7.55 4.53
N ILE A 216 1.02 7.45 3.21
CA ILE A 216 0.23 6.59 2.34
C ILE A 216 0.95 5.25 2.14
N THR A 217 0.39 4.18 2.66
CA THR A 217 0.98 2.84 2.57
C THR A 217 -0.11 1.76 2.40
N HIS A 218 0.13 0.54 2.84
CA HIS A 218 -0.65 -0.67 2.54
C HIS A 218 -1.11 -1.37 3.82
N GLY A 219 -2.09 -2.26 3.70
CA GLY A 219 -2.72 -2.88 4.85
C GLY A 219 -1.72 -3.60 5.77
N GLY A 220 -0.93 -4.53 5.23
CA GLY A 220 0.03 -5.29 6.03
C GLY A 220 1.16 -4.42 6.57
N LYS A 221 1.62 -3.44 5.78
CA LYS A 221 2.60 -2.45 6.22
C LYS A 221 2.09 -1.58 7.36
N ILE A 222 0.82 -1.20 7.42
CA ILE A 222 0.27 -0.43 8.55
C ILE A 222 0.40 -1.20 9.87
N ASN A 223 0.08 -2.49 9.88
CA ASN A 223 0.17 -3.31 11.09
C ASN A 223 1.60 -3.34 11.65
N THR A 224 2.57 -3.62 10.79
CA THR A 224 3.99 -3.77 11.15
C THR A 224 4.65 -2.42 11.45
N LEU A 225 4.31 -1.37 10.69
CA LEU A 225 4.78 -0.01 10.95
C LEU A 225 4.29 0.51 12.29
N THR A 226 3.03 0.27 12.66
CA THR A 226 2.43 0.81 13.89
C THR A 226 2.54 -0.13 15.09
N GLY A 227 2.82 -1.42 14.88
CA GLY A 227 2.76 -2.45 15.91
C GLY A 227 1.33 -2.86 16.29
N HIS A 228 0.31 -2.35 15.61
CA HIS A 228 -1.10 -2.67 15.86
C HIS A 228 -1.64 -3.63 14.79
N TYR A 229 -1.58 -4.92 15.06
CA TYR A 229 -2.15 -5.95 14.20
C TYR A 229 -3.67 -5.91 14.24
N ARG A 230 -4.27 -5.26 13.26
CA ARG A 230 -5.73 -5.20 13.08
C ARG A 230 -6.09 -5.82 11.75
N THR A 231 -6.25 -7.13 11.75
CA THR A 231 -6.62 -7.89 10.56
C THR A 231 -8.14 -7.92 10.42
N GLN A 232 -8.63 -8.26 9.24
CA GLN A 232 -10.04 -8.60 9.07
C GLN A 232 -10.15 -10.11 9.12
N LEU A 233 -10.94 -10.62 10.08
CA LEU A 233 -11.16 -12.04 10.23
C LEU A 233 -12.59 -12.40 9.80
N GLU A 234 -12.75 -13.58 9.22
CA GLU A 234 -14.06 -14.21 9.04
C GLU A 234 -14.14 -15.52 9.83
N SER A 235 -15.33 -15.82 10.34
CA SER A 235 -15.55 -17.07 11.07
C SER A 235 -15.90 -18.17 10.08
N SER A 236 -15.12 -19.25 10.13
CA SER A 236 -15.28 -20.47 9.34
C SER A 236 -15.33 -21.64 10.31
N ASN A 237 -16.46 -22.33 10.40
CA ASN A 237 -16.66 -23.52 11.23
C ASN A 237 -16.29 -23.39 12.74
N GLY A 238 -16.34 -22.17 13.29
CA GLY A 238 -16.02 -21.91 14.69
C GLY A 238 -14.57 -21.47 14.96
N ASP A 239 -13.75 -21.43 13.91
CA ASP A 239 -12.40 -20.83 13.90
C ASP A 239 -12.41 -19.50 13.15
N TRP A 240 -11.38 -18.68 13.38
CA TRP A 240 -11.18 -17.41 12.68
C TRP A 240 -10.11 -17.57 11.61
N GLU A 241 -10.46 -17.22 10.39
CA GLU A 241 -9.54 -17.19 9.24
C GLU A 241 -9.28 -15.74 8.83
N LEU A 242 -8.07 -15.48 8.35
CA LEU A 242 -7.67 -14.15 7.90
C LEU A 242 -8.27 -13.86 6.52
N LYS A 243 -9.23 -12.93 6.49
CA LYS A 243 -9.85 -12.44 5.25
C LYS A 243 -9.02 -11.34 4.58
N SER A 244 -8.42 -10.47 5.39
CA SER A 244 -7.56 -9.38 4.90
C SER A 244 -6.45 -9.11 5.91
N SER A 245 -5.27 -8.80 5.37
CA SER A 245 -4.10 -8.38 6.13
C SER A 245 -4.34 -7.13 6.95
N SER A 246 -5.39 -6.35 6.66
CA SER A 246 -5.76 -5.18 7.44
C SER A 246 -7.25 -4.89 7.41
N CYS A 247 -7.77 -4.35 8.50
CA CYS A 247 -9.10 -3.75 8.57
C CYS A 247 -9.16 -2.33 7.97
N PHE A 248 -8.02 -1.78 7.52
CA PHE A 248 -7.99 -0.46 6.92
C PHE A 248 -8.73 -0.44 5.58
N ALA A 249 -9.76 0.39 5.49
CA ALA A 249 -10.41 0.66 4.21
C ALA A 249 -9.45 1.43 3.29
N ASN A 250 -9.63 1.34 1.98
CA ASN A 250 -8.91 2.21 1.05
C ASN A 250 -9.18 3.68 1.41
N LEU A 251 -8.13 4.51 1.44
CA LEU A 251 -8.16 5.91 1.92
C LEU A 251 -8.51 6.09 3.41
N GLY A 252 -8.85 5.01 4.12
CA GLY A 252 -9.08 5.03 5.57
C GLY A 252 -7.84 5.53 6.29
N THR A 253 -8.00 6.56 7.12
CA THR A 253 -6.92 7.33 7.72
C THR A 253 -7.00 7.27 9.24
N ALA A 254 -5.95 6.77 9.89
CA ALA A 254 -5.79 6.82 11.34
C ALA A 254 -4.74 7.86 11.74
N VAL A 255 -4.79 8.33 12.99
CA VAL A 255 -3.93 9.42 13.49
C VAL A 255 -3.00 8.88 14.56
N TYR A 256 -1.72 9.20 14.43
CA TYR A 256 -0.65 8.77 15.33
C TYR A 256 0.23 9.95 15.73
N ARG A 257 1.04 9.71 16.76
CA ARG A 257 2.19 10.54 17.14
C ARG A 257 3.32 9.63 17.58
N PHE A 258 4.56 10.09 17.45
CA PHE A 258 5.67 9.42 18.12
C PHE A 258 5.51 9.55 19.64
N SER A 259 5.74 8.46 20.37
CA SER A 259 5.71 8.44 21.84
C SER A 259 6.76 9.39 22.43
N SER A 260 7.90 9.49 21.76
CA SER A 260 9.04 10.32 22.15
C SER A 260 9.75 10.88 20.92
N ALA A 261 10.46 12.00 21.12
CA ALA A 261 11.35 12.56 20.12
C ALA A 261 12.68 11.79 20.00
N THR A 262 13.03 10.96 20.98
CA THR A 262 14.37 10.38 21.09
C THR A 262 14.38 8.92 21.55
N ASP A 263 13.23 8.26 21.63
CA ASP A 263 13.20 6.83 21.95
C ASP A 263 13.93 5.99 20.88
N GLU A 264 14.48 4.85 21.25
CA GLU A 264 15.21 4.02 20.27
C GLU A 264 14.26 3.20 19.35
N GLU A 265 12.98 3.15 19.71
CA GLU A 265 11.94 2.40 19.00
C GLU A 265 11.12 3.25 18.02
N ALA A 266 11.15 4.58 18.19
CA ALA A 266 10.30 5.54 17.50
C ALA A 266 8.82 5.08 17.50
N GLU A 267 8.30 4.68 18.66
CA GLU A 267 6.98 4.07 18.79
C GLU A 267 5.87 5.02 18.30
N LEU A 268 4.99 4.52 17.44
CA LEU A 268 3.80 5.26 17.00
C LEU A 268 2.63 4.94 17.93
N VAL A 269 2.20 5.94 18.69
CA VAL A 269 1.03 5.85 19.56
C VAL A 269 -0.15 6.42 18.82
N GLU A 270 -1.19 5.61 18.65
CA GLU A 270 -2.44 6.06 18.05
C GLU A 270 -3.09 7.13 18.93
N VAL A 271 -3.53 8.20 18.29
CA VAL A 271 -4.29 9.24 18.95
C VAL A 271 -5.73 8.75 19.05
N HIS A 272 -6.16 8.45 20.27
CA HIS A 272 -7.52 8.01 20.56
C HIS A 272 -8.57 8.97 20.00
N GLU A 273 -9.76 8.41 19.79
CA GLU A 273 -10.90 9.09 19.16
C GLU A 273 -11.08 10.52 19.69
N SER A 274 -10.89 11.47 18.79
CA SER A 274 -11.13 12.90 19.03
C SER A 274 -12.21 13.37 18.08
N GLU A 275 -13.16 14.14 18.60
CA GLU A 275 -14.19 14.81 17.80
C GLU A 275 -13.56 15.68 16.70
N GLU A 276 -12.39 16.27 16.96
CA GLU A 276 -11.63 17.07 15.99
C GLU A 276 -11.28 16.27 14.72
N TYR A 277 -10.72 15.07 14.86
CA TYR A 277 -10.31 14.28 13.69
C TYR A 277 -11.51 13.66 12.98
N ALA A 278 -12.55 13.30 13.72
CA ALA A 278 -13.81 12.87 13.14
C ALA A 278 -14.48 14.00 12.32
N GLN A 279 -14.40 15.26 12.77
CA GLN A 279 -14.87 16.42 11.99
C GLN A 279 -14.00 16.67 10.76
N LEU A 280 -12.67 16.55 10.89
CA LEU A 280 -11.72 16.85 9.81
C LEU A 280 -11.74 15.81 8.67
N LEU A 281 -11.83 14.53 9.03
CA LEU A 281 -11.72 13.39 8.11
C LEU A 281 -13.05 12.66 7.88
N GLY A 282 -14.12 13.03 8.59
CA GLY A 282 -15.47 12.50 8.36
C GLY A 282 -15.54 10.97 8.39
N SER A 283 -16.16 10.40 7.35
CA SER A 283 -16.29 8.95 7.14
C SER A 283 -14.96 8.24 6.88
N ASP A 284 -13.93 8.98 6.48
CA ASP A 284 -12.62 8.45 6.13
C ASP A 284 -11.67 8.40 7.34
N TYR A 285 -12.11 8.90 8.51
CA TYR A 285 -11.41 8.70 9.78
C TYR A 285 -11.56 7.25 10.27
N GLN A 286 -10.44 6.52 10.29
CA GLN A 286 -10.39 5.17 10.81
C GLN A 286 -10.05 5.18 12.29
N ARG A 287 -11.03 4.82 13.11
CA ARG A 287 -10.90 4.77 14.57
C ARG A 287 -10.19 3.49 15.03
N PRO A 288 -9.54 3.52 16.21
CA PRO A 288 -9.05 2.31 16.85
C PRO A 288 -10.15 1.24 16.96
N ARG A 289 -9.87 0.00 16.54
CA ARG A 289 -10.81 -1.10 16.78
C ARG A 289 -10.87 -1.34 18.30
N GLY A 290 -12.02 -1.05 18.90
CA GLY A 290 -12.23 -1.10 20.35
C GLY A 290 -12.47 -2.50 20.93
N PHE A 291 -12.42 -3.56 20.11
CA PHE A 291 -12.67 -4.92 20.54
C PHE A 291 -11.71 -5.92 19.87
N PRO A 292 -11.26 -6.96 20.60
CA PRO A 292 -10.56 -8.09 20.02
C PRO A 292 -11.54 -9.06 19.35
N TYR A 293 -11.04 -9.86 18.41
CA TYR A 293 -11.75 -11.07 17.99
C TYR A 293 -11.64 -12.14 19.06
N ILE A 294 -12.75 -12.83 19.35
CA ILE A 294 -12.83 -13.86 20.38
C ILE A 294 -13.19 -15.19 19.71
N ASP A 295 -12.39 -16.22 19.94
CA ASP A 295 -12.62 -17.57 19.42
C ASP A 295 -13.73 -18.33 20.18
N SER A 296 -14.06 -19.53 19.71
CA SER A 296 -15.09 -20.39 20.33
C SER A 296 -14.74 -20.84 21.77
N SER A 297 -13.47 -20.74 22.17
CA SER A 297 -13.00 -21.02 23.54
C SER A 297 -13.12 -19.81 24.47
N GLY A 298 -13.51 -18.64 23.94
CA GLY A 298 -13.59 -17.38 24.69
C GLY A 298 -12.23 -16.65 24.79
N LYS A 299 -11.21 -17.10 24.06
CA LYS A 299 -9.87 -16.49 24.07
C LYS A 299 -9.75 -15.47 22.92
N GLY A 300 -8.98 -14.41 23.16
CA GLY A 300 -8.62 -13.45 22.12
C GLY A 300 -7.76 -14.09 21.04
N VAL A 301 -8.09 -13.82 19.78
CA VAL A 301 -7.35 -14.29 18.61
C VAL A 301 -5.99 -13.60 18.53
N ASP A 302 -4.94 -14.36 18.25
CA ASP A 302 -3.60 -13.81 18.00
C ASP A 302 -3.48 -13.34 16.53
N GLU A 303 -3.87 -12.10 16.29
CA GLU A 303 -3.83 -11.50 14.95
C GLU A 303 -2.39 -11.35 14.41
N ARG A 304 -1.37 -11.25 15.28
CA ARG A 304 0.03 -11.22 14.86
C ARG A 304 0.43 -12.58 14.30
N GLN A 305 0.08 -13.66 15.00
CA GLN A 305 0.34 -15.02 14.51
C GLN A 305 -0.39 -15.30 13.20
N LEU A 306 -1.67 -14.92 13.08
CA LEU A 306 -2.42 -15.07 11.84
C LEU A 306 -1.78 -14.30 10.68
N TYR A 307 -1.28 -13.09 10.94
CA TYR A 307 -0.59 -12.30 9.94
C TYR A 307 0.76 -12.93 9.53
N GLU A 308 1.50 -13.52 10.45
CA GLU A 308 2.73 -14.26 10.15
C GLU A 308 2.43 -15.49 9.25
N MET A 309 1.37 -16.24 9.57
CA MET A 309 0.92 -17.35 8.73
C MET A 309 0.56 -16.89 7.33
N PHE A 310 -0.20 -15.80 7.21
CA PHE A 310 -0.55 -15.20 5.94
C PHE A 310 0.69 -14.80 5.10
N LEU A 311 1.71 -14.20 5.71
CA LEU A 311 2.95 -13.87 5.00
C LEU A 311 3.66 -15.12 4.45
N LYS A 312 3.62 -16.22 5.19
CA LYS A 312 4.17 -17.50 4.75
C LYS A 312 3.36 -18.10 3.60
N GLU A 313 2.04 -18.14 3.71
CA GLU A 313 1.13 -18.68 2.69
C GLU A 313 1.23 -17.90 1.37
N THR A 314 1.23 -16.57 1.43
CA THR A 314 1.39 -15.73 0.24
C THR A 314 2.76 -15.92 -0.41
N HIS A 315 3.82 -16.15 0.37
CA HIS A 315 5.12 -16.49 -0.20
C HIS A 315 5.09 -17.85 -0.91
N GLU A 316 4.50 -18.88 -0.28
CA GLU A 316 4.34 -20.21 -0.89
C GLU A 316 3.52 -20.15 -2.18
N GLU A 317 2.45 -19.35 -2.21
CA GLU A 317 1.65 -19.10 -3.41
C GLU A 317 2.51 -18.55 -4.54
N VAL A 318 3.31 -17.50 -4.27
CA VAL A 318 4.15 -16.87 -5.28
C VAL A 318 5.20 -17.85 -5.83
N ILE A 319 5.81 -18.67 -4.97
CA ILE A 319 6.77 -19.70 -5.41
C ILE A 319 6.09 -20.77 -6.26
N ALA A 320 4.88 -21.20 -5.89
CA ALA A 320 4.12 -22.16 -6.69
C ALA A 320 3.82 -21.63 -8.11
N LYS A 321 3.68 -20.32 -8.27
CA LYS A 321 3.42 -19.66 -9.56
C LYS A 321 4.67 -19.35 -10.38
N GLU A 322 5.87 -19.47 -9.81
CA GLU A 322 7.14 -19.13 -10.49
C GLU A 322 7.33 -19.92 -11.81
N SER A 323 6.88 -21.17 -11.82
CA SER A 323 7.01 -22.06 -12.99
C SER A 323 5.99 -21.80 -14.11
N THR A 324 5.04 -20.90 -13.90
CA THR A 324 4.00 -20.61 -14.90
C THR A 324 4.57 -19.83 -16.09
N PRO A 325 4.07 -20.05 -17.33
CA PRO A 325 4.62 -19.38 -18.52
C PRO A 325 4.58 -17.85 -18.44
N ILE A 326 3.59 -17.28 -17.77
CA ILE A 326 3.41 -15.82 -17.69
C ILE A 326 4.27 -15.14 -16.63
N TYR A 327 4.77 -15.89 -15.65
CA TYR A 327 5.37 -15.31 -14.44
C TYR A 327 6.53 -14.37 -14.76
N LEU A 328 7.48 -14.83 -15.58
CA LEU A 328 8.64 -14.04 -15.95
C LEU A 328 8.25 -12.80 -16.77
N THR A 329 7.20 -12.88 -17.57
CA THR A 329 6.64 -11.75 -18.32
C THR A 329 6.16 -10.68 -17.35
N LEU A 330 5.38 -11.04 -16.32
CA LEU A 330 4.86 -10.10 -15.33
C LEU A 330 5.98 -9.44 -14.50
N VAL A 331 7.00 -10.21 -14.10
CA VAL A 331 8.15 -9.66 -13.33
C VAL A 331 8.98 -8.66 -14.15
N ARG A 332 9.08 -8.88 -15.48
CA ARG A 332 9.83 -8.04 -16.42
C ARG A 332 8.98 -6.95 -17.08
N TRP A 333 7.69 -6.88 -16.76
CA TRP A 333 6.79 -6.05 -17.52
C TRP A 333 7.07 -4.55 -17.30
N ASP A 334 7.36 -3.86 -18.39
CA ASP A 334 7.63 -2.42 -18.47
C ASP A 334 6.65 -1.69 -19.41
N GLY A 335 5.66 -2.41 -19.92
CA GLY A 335 4.66 -1.94 -20.90
C GLY A 335 4.55 -2.88 -22.09
N THR A 336 3.58 -2.62 -22.96
CA THR A 336 3.57 -3.19 -24.32
C THR A 336 4.08 -2.14 -25.30
N ALA A 337 5.14 -2.48 -26.04
CA ALA A 337 5.58 -1.71 -27.19
C ALA A 337 4.61 -1.92 -28.36
#